data_AF-A0A8H7K8Z1-F1
#
_entry.id   AF-A0A8H7K8Z1-F1
#
_cell.length_a   1.000
_cell.length_b   1.000
_cell.length_c   1.000
_cell.angle_alpha   90.00
_cell.angle_beta   90.00
_cell.angle_gamma   90.00
#
_symmetry.space_group_name_H-M   'P 1'
#
loop_
_entity.id
_entity.type
_entity.pdbx_description
1 polymer ?
#
loop_
_entity_poly.entity_id
_entity_poly.type
_entity_poly.pdbx_seq_one_letter_code
_entity_poly.pdbx_strand_id
1 'polypeptide(L)'
;MREAAFAPGTAWEETLTRAAPGRDDFPTPVELYNALQPLASEIQIWRTTYYHTLENHEAIVEWVKGTGLRPYVDPLSPEQKAGFLEDYLSRLRKLYQSQEDGKVLLPYPRLFIVAVKA
;
A
#
# COMPACT_ATOMS: atom_id res chain seq x y z
N MET A 1 -1.57 4.85 -4.03
CA MET A 1 -1.86 5.64 -2.82
C MET A 1 -1.04 6.93 -2.82
N ARG A 2 0.30 6.86 -2.73
CA ARG A 2 1.19 8.02 -2.93
C ARG A 2 0.90 8.79 -4.23
N GLU A 3 0.71 8.08 -5.35
CA GLU A 3 0.45 8.72 -6.65
C GLU A 3 -0.87 9.51 -6.73
N ALA A 4 -1.89 9.16 -5.94
CA ALA A 4 -3.14 9.92 -5.86
C ALA A 4 -3.05 11.09 -4.86
N ALA A 5 -2.25 10.91 -3.80
CA ALA A 5 -2.03 11.90 -2.76
C ALA A 5 -1.26 13.14 -3.24
N PHE A 6 -0.34 12.98 -4.19
CA PHE A 6 0.53 14.06 -4.66
C PHE A 6 0.34 14.35 -6.16
N ALA A 7 -0.87 14.12 -6.68
CA ALA A 7 -1.21 14.53 -8.04
C ALA A 7 -1.32 16.08 -8.11
N PRO A 8 -0.61 16.73 -9.07
CA PRO A 8 -0.59 18.19 -9.15
C PRO A 8 -1.97 18.79 -9.44
N GLY A 9 -2.27 19.94 -8.81
CA GLY A 9 -3.50 20.70 -9.06
C GLY A 9 -4.75 20.13 -8.39
N THR A 10 -4.58 19.23 -7.42
CA THR A 10 -5.70 18.65 -6.66
C THR A 10 -6.05 19.51 -5.45
N ALA A 11 -7.33 19.49 -5.04
CA ALA A 11 -7.83 20.30 -3.92
C ALA A 11 -7.21 19.91 -2.55
N TRP A 12 -6.54 18.77 -2.46
CA TRP A 12 -5.91 18.23 -1.24
C TRP A 12 -4.37 18.29 -1.26
N GLU A 13 -3.74 18.73 -2.35
CA GLU A 13 -2.27 18.72 -2.54
C GLU A 13 -1.54 19.45 -1.41
N GLU A 14 -1.92 20.69 -1.10
CA GLU A 14 -1.32 21.49 -0.03
C GLU A 14 -1.51 20.82 1.34
N THR A 15 -2.69 20.22 1.57
CA THR A 15 -3.03 19.58 2.84
C THR A 15 -2.17 18.35 3.08
N LEU A 16 -1.98 17.51 2.06
CA LEU A 16 -1.17 16.29 2.15
C LEU A 16 0.33 16.57 2.13
N THR A 17 0.77 17.61 1.43
CA THR A 17 2.17 18.06 1.49
C THR A 17 2.53 18.49 2.91
N ARG A 18 1.66 19.24 3.59
CA ARG A 18 1.86 19.64 4.99
C ARG A 18 1.75 18.46 5.96
N ALA A 19 0.80 17.55 5.74
CA ALA A 19 0.61 16.38 6.59
C ALA A 19 1.76 15.37 6.46
N ALA A 20 2.48 15.39 5.33
CA ALA A 20 3.61 14.53 5.02
C ALA A 20 3.40 13.06 5.43
N PRO A 21 2.33 12.38 4.95
CA PRO A 21 2.07 10.98 5.27
C PRO A 21 3.14 10.08 4.61
N GLY A 22 4.29 9.97 5.27
CA GLY A 22 5.41 9.11 4.89
C GLY A 22 5.40 7.82 5.71
N ARG A 23 5.79 6.72 5.06
CA ARG A 23 6.37 5.56 5.75
C ARG A 23 7.84 5.54 5.38
N ASP A 24 8.66 5.10 6.32
CA ASP A 24 10.06 4.79 6.05
C ASP A 24 10.13 3.74 4.93
N ASP A 25 11.21 3.80 4.15
CA ASP A 25 11.47 2.79 3.15
C ASP A 25 11.66 1.43 3.84
N PHE A 26 11.01 0.42 3.27
CA PHE A 26 11.14 -0.93 3.80
C PHE A 26 12.50 -1.51 3.37
N PRO A 27 13.31 -2.05 4.30
CA PRO A 27 14.62 -2.60 3.96
C PRO A 27 14.55 -3.66 2.86
N THR A 28 15.53 -3.64 1.97
CA THR A 28 15.70 -4.65 0.92
C THR A 28 16.09 -6.00 1.53
N PRO A 29 15.85 -7.13 0.82
CA PRO A 29 16.36 -8.44 1.22
C PRO A 29 17.86 -8.46 1.53
N VAL A 30 18.66 -7.68 0.79
CA VAL A 30 20.12 -7.62 0.96
C VAL A 30 20.49 -6.88 2.24
N GLU A 31 19.84 -5.75 2.54
CA GLU A 31 20.05 -5.02 3.78
C GLU A 31 19.67 -5.88 5.00
N LEU A 32 18.55 -6.61 4.91
CA LEU A 32 18.12 -7.52 5.97
C LEU A 32 19.09 -8.69 6.15
N TYR A 33 19.56 -9.29 5.06
CA TYR A 33 20.57 -10.35 5.12
C TYR A 33 21.85 -9.86 5.80
N ASN A 34 22.42 -8.74 5.34
CA ASN A 34 23.66 -8.19 5.88
C ASN A 34 23.55 -7.80 7.35
N ALA A 35 22.38 -7.30 7.78
CA ALA A 35 22.13 -6.96 9.18
C ALA A 35 22.06 -8.20 10.09
N LEU A 36 21.59 -9.33 9.57
CA LEU A 36 21.39 -10.56 10.36
C LEU A 36 22.57 -11.54 10.28
N GLN A 37 23.34 -11.50 9.19
CA GLN A 37 24.44 -12.44 8.92
C GLN A 37 25.47 -12.54 10.07
N PRO A 38 25.83 -11.47 10.80
CA PRO A 38 26.77 -11.59 11.93
C PRO A 38 26.22 -12.33 13.15
N LEU A 39 24.90 -12.53 13.22
CA LEU A 39 24.19 -13.06 14.40
C LEU A 39 23.56 -14.45 14.14
N ALA A 40 23.61 -14.93 12.90
CA ALA A 40 22.87 -16.10 12.45
C ALA A 40 23.78 -17.12 11.76
N SER A 41 23.54 -18.40 12.04
CA SER A 41 24.18 -19.54 11.37
C SER A 41 23.50 -19.89 10.04
N GLU A 42 22.21 -19.56 9.90
CA GLU A 42 21.41 -19.75 8.69
C GLU A 42 20.41 -18.61 8.53
N ILE A 43 20.20 -18.14 7.30
CA ILE A 43 19.20 -17.13 6.94
C ILE A 43 18.45 -17.57 5.69
N GLN A 44 17.13 -17.57 5.77
CA GLN A 44 16.23 -17.79 4.63
C GLN A 44 15.37 -16.56 4.44
N ILE A 45 15.35 -16.03 3.21
CA ILE A 45 14.54 -14.88 2.83
C ILE A 45 13.72 -15.25 1.61
N TRP A 46 12.42 -15.01 1.64
CA TRP A 46 11.57 -15.21 0.48
C TRP A 46 10.44 -14.18 0.43
N ARG A 47 9.83 -14.08 -0.76
CA ARG A 47 8.68 -13.22 -0.99
C ARG A 47 7.53 -14.05 -1.53
N THR A 48 6.35 -13.87 -0.93
CA THR A 48 5.10 -14.46 -1.43
C THR A 48 4.15 -13.34 -1.79
N THR A 49 3.57 -13.39 -2.99
CA THR A 49 2.46 -12.52 -3.37
C THR A 49 1.16 -13.30 -3.26
N TYR A 50 0.35 -12.96 -2.27
CA TYR A 50 -1.02 -13.47 -2.16
C TYR A 50 -1.93 -12.65 -3.05
N TYR A 51 -2.95 -13.27 -3.64
CA TYR A 51 -4.00 -12.54 -4.36
C TYR A 51 -5.30 -12.70 -3.59
N HIS A 52 -5.88 -11.58 -3.19
CA HIS A 52 -7.19 -11.54 -2.52
C HIS A 52 -8.25 -11.19 -3.55
N THR A 53 -9.21 -12.10 -3.73
CA THR A 53 -10.40 -11.85 -4.54
C THR A 53 -11.36 -10.97 -3.75
N LEU A 54 -11.73 -9.83 -4.31
CA LEU A 54 -12.66 -8.87 -3.71
C LEU A 54 -13.82 -8.61 -4.66
N GLU A 55 -14.99 -8.28 -4.11
CA GLU A 55 -16.21 -8.17 -4.90
C GLU A 55 -16.17 -7.04 -5.95
N ASN A 56 -15.46 -5.93 -5.66
CA ASN A 56 -15.32 -4.78 -6.56
C ASN A 56 -14.17 -3.86 -6.10
N HIS A 57 -13.96 -2.74 -6.82
CA HIS A 57 -12.92 -1.76 -6.49
C HIS A 57 -13.20 -0.98 -5.20
N GLU A 58 -14.46 -0.76 -4.86
CA GLU A 58 -14.87 -0.12 -3.60
C GLU A 58 -14.44 -0.98 -2.40
N ALA A 59 -14.51 -2.31 -2.53
CA ALA A 59 -13.99 -3.24 -1.54
C ALA A 59 -12.46 -3.13 -1.36
N ILE A 60 -11.69 -2.78 -2.41
CA ILE A 60 -10.26 -2.46 -2.26
C ILE A 60 -10.09 -1.21 -1.38
N VAL A 61 -10.88 -0.16 -1.61
CA VAL A 61 -10.81 1.09 -0.83
C VAL A 61 -11.06 0.80 0.64
N GLU A 62 -12.12 0.06 0.97
CA GLU A 62 -12.41 -0.33 2.35
C GLU A 62 -11.30 -1.19 2.96
N TRP A 63 -10.73 -2.11 2.19
CA TRP A 63 -9.59 -2.93 2.65
C TRP A 63 -8.37 -2.07 3.02
N VAL A 64 -8.01 -1.10 2.16
CA VAL A 64 -6.81 -0.27 2.39
C VAL A 64 -6.99 0.82 3.45
N LYS A 65 -8.25 1.20 3.76
CA LYS A 65 -8.56 2.02 4.95
C LYS A 65 -8.09 1.37 6.25
N GLY A 66 -8.05 0.04 6.32
CA GLY A 66 -7.53 -0.68 7.48
C GLY A 66 -6.00 -0.73 7.58
N THR A 67 -5.27 -0.54 6.49
CA THR A 67 -3.84 -0.95 6.40
C THR A 67 -2.86 0.17 6.05
N GLY A 68 -3.34 1.31 5.55
CA GLY A 68 -2.44 2.43 5.24
C GLY A 68 -3.08 3.68 4.64
N LEU A 69 -4.38 3.69 4.32
CA LEU A 69 -5.02 4.84 3.68
C LEU A 69 -5.39 5.96 4.68
N ARG A 70 -5.62 5.63 5.96
CA ARG A 70 -6.02 6.62 7.00
C ARG A 70 -5.11 7.85 7.10
N PRO A 71 -3.76 7.74 7.13
CA PRO A 71 -2.88 8.91 7.15
C PRO A 71 -3.08 9.89 5.98
N TYR A 72 -3.66 9.44 4.86
CA TYR A 72 -3.95 10.28 3.69
C TYR A 72 -5.38 10.83 3.69
N VAL A 73 -6.31 10.22 4.42
CA VAL A 73 -7.72 10.60 4.44
C VAL A 73 -8.06 11.44 5.66
N ASP A 74 -7.46 11.12 6.82
CA ASP A 74 -7.76 11.77 8.09
C ASP A 74 -7.47 13.28 8.10
N PRO A 75 -6.37 13.78 7.48
CA PRO A 75 -6.06 15.22 7.47
C PRO A 75 -6.98 16.08 6.58
N LEU A 76 -7.79 15.46 5.72
CA LEU A 76 -8.59 16.15 4.71
C LEU A 76 -9.92 16.69 5.27
N SER A 77 -10.44 17.78 4.71
CA SER A 77 -11.82 18.23 4.94
C SER A 77 -12.83 17.23 4.35
N PRO A 78 -14.11 17.23 4.77
CA PRO A 78 -15.13 16.35 4.18
C PRO A 78 -15.23 16.43 2.65
N GLU A 79 -15.12 17.63 2.08
CA GLU A 79 -15.17 17.89 0.63
C GLU A 79 -13.93 17.32 -0.07
N GLN A 80 -12.74 17.54 0.53
CA GLN A 80 -11.49 16.97 0.04
C GLN A 80 -11.49 15.44 0.10
N LYS A 81 -12.04 14.84 1.17
CA LYS A 81 -12.16 13.38 1.31
C LYS A 81 -13.00 12.78 0.18
N ALA A 82 -14.15 13.37 -0.13
CA ALA A 82 -15.03 12.89 -1.18
C ALA A 82 -14.31 12.91 -2.54
N GLY A 83 -13.68 14.03 -2.90
CA GLY A 83 -12.92 14.14 -4.15
C GLY A 83 -11.71 13.21 -4.20
N PHE A 84 -10.98 13.07 -3.10
CA PHE A 84 -9.82 12.19 -3.01
C PHE A 84 -10.19 10.72 -3.21
N LEU A 85 -11.28 10.26 -2.56
CA LEU A 85 -11.73 8.87 -2.69
C LEU A 85 -12.22 8.56 -4.10
N GLU A 86 -12.88 9.50 -4.78
CA GLU A 86 -13.31 9.33 -6.17
C GLU A 86 -12.11 9.22 -7.13
N ASP A 87 -11.12 10.13 -7.01
CA ASP A 87 -9.90 10.05 -7.83
C ASP A 87 -9.12 8.76 -7.54
N TYR A 88 -9.01 8.39 -6.26
CA TYR A 88 -8.36 7.15 -5.85
C TYR A 88 -9.05 5.91 -6.45
N LEU A 89 -10.39 5.85 -6.39
CA LEU A 89 -11.18 4.77 -6.97
C LEU A 89 -11.05 4.71 -8.50
N SER A 90 -11.07 5.85 -9.18
CA SER A 90 -10.84 5.94 -10.64
C SER A 90 -9.49 5.36 -11.05
N ARG A 91 -8.44 5.62 -10.26
CA ARG A 91 -7.11 5.03 -10.48
C ARG A 91 -7.09 3.53 -10.20
N LEU A 92 -7.74 3.08 -9.12
CA LEU A 92 -7.85 1.65 -8.81
C LEU A 92 -8.51 0.87 -9.94
N ARG A 93 -9.57 1.42 -10.56
CA ARG A 93 -10.25 0.81 -11.71
C ARG A 93 -9.35 0.61 -12.92
N LYS A 94 -8.34 1.48 -13.12
CA LYS A 94 -7.34 1.35 -14.20
C LYS A 94 -6.27 0.31 -13.87
N LEU A 95 -5.90 0.18 -12.59
CA LEU A 95 -4.82 -0.69 -12.15
C LEU A 95 -5.25 -2.14 -11.94
N TYR A 96 -6.45 -2.34 -11.40
CA TYR A 96 -7.00 -3.66 -11.09
C TYR A 96 -8.16 -3.95 -12.03
N GLN A 97 -7.92 -4.73 -13.06
CA GLN A 97 -9.00 -5.09 -13.99
C GLN A 97 -10.00 -6.04 -13.32
N SER A 98 -11.29 -5.86 -13.61
CA SER A 98 -12.31 -6.84 -13.22
C SER A 98 -12.09 -8.16 -13.96
N GLN A 99 -12.31 -9.26 -13.26
CA GLN A 99 -12.27 -10.61 -13.80
C GLN A 99 -13.60 -10.96 -14.47
N GLU A 100 -13.70 -12.14 -15.08
CA GLU A 100 -14.91 -12.58 -15.80
C GLU A 100 -16.17 -12.61 -14.92
N ASP A 101 -16.02 -12.83 -13.62
CA ASP A 101 -17.10 -12.83 -12.62
C ASP A 101 -17.37 -11.43 -12.02
N GLY A 102 -16.71 -10.39 -12.54
CA GLY A 102 -16.82 -9.01 -12.08
C GLY A 102 -15.93 -8.65 -10.88
N LYS A 103 -15.31 -9.65 -10.22
CA LYS A 103 -14.46 -9.44 -9.05
C LYS A 103 -13.11 -8.83 -9.42
N VAL A 104 -12.37 -8.38 -8.41
CA VAL A 104 -11.02 -7.83 -8.59
C VAL A 104 -10.00 -8.62 -7.77
N LEU A 105 -8.80 -8.79 -8.32
CA LEU A 105 -7.69 -9.45 -7.63
C LEU A 105 -6.72 -8.41 -7.08
N LEU A 106 -6.64 -8.32 -5.75
CA LEU A 106 -5.70 -7.45 -5.05
C LEU A 106 -4.41 -8.22 -4.72
N PRO A 107 -3.25 -7.89 -5.34
CA PRO A 107 -1.96 -8.46 -4.97
C PRO A 107 -1.51 -7.92 -3.61
N TYR A 108 -1.02 -8.83 -2.77
CA TYR A 108 -0.58 -8.55 -1.41
C TYR A 108 0.81 -9.18 -1.17
N PRO A 109 1.88 -8.49 -1.59
CA PRO A 109 3.24 -9.00 -1.41
C PRO A 109 3.67 -8.97 0.06
N ARG A 110 4.24 -10.07 0.54
CA ARG A 110 4.83 -10.20 1.87
C ARG A 110 6.24 -10.75 1.76
N LEU A 111 7.19 -10.08 2.43
CA LEU A 111 8.54 -10.57 2.62
C LEU A 111 8.58 -11.34 3.94
N PHE A 112 9.23 -12.50 3.94
CA PHE A 112 9.43 -13.33 5.11
C PHE A 112 10.91 -13.58 5.30
N ILE A 113 11.33 -13.68 6.56
CA ILE A 113 12.68 -14.01 6.97
C ILE A 113 12.63 -15.02 8.09
N VAL A 114 13.47 -16.05 7.99
CA VAL A 114 13.79 -16.98 9.08
C VAL A 114 15.29 -16.92 9.29
N ALA A 115 15.72 -16.70 10.54
CA ALA A 115 17.12 -16.69 10.92
C ALA A 115 17.34 -17.63 12.11
N VAL A 116 18.37 -18.47 12.04
CA VAL A 116 18.78 -19.37 13.11
C VAL A 116 19.97 -18.75 13.82
N LYS A 117 19.90 -18.57 15.14
CA LYS A 117 20.98 -17.96 15.92
C LYS A 117 22.28 -18.77 15.80
N ALA A 118 23.40 -18.07 15.70
CA ALA A 118 24.75 -18.65 15.73
C ALA A 118 25.15 -19.17 17.13
#